data_AF-M1MIZ6-F1
#
_entry.id   AF-M1MIZ6-F1
#
_cell.length_a   1.000
_cell.length_b   1.000
_cell.length_c   1.000
_cell.angle_alpha   90.00
_cell.angle_beta   90.00
_cell.angle_gamma   90.00
#
_symmetry.space_group_name_H-M   'P 1'
#
loop_
_entity.id
_entity.type
_entity.pdbx_description
1 polymer ?
#
loop_
_entity_poly.entity_id
_entity_poly.type
_entity_poly.pdbx_seq_one_letter_code
_entity_poly.pdbx_strand_id
1 'polypeptide(L)' 'MNKYTLLRLRCNILIRKFILNSLLSVLRPSNKLVIIISQNLDKHIVAYHKRIHNIYASKFHLNLVN' A
#
# COMPACT_ATOMS: atom_id res chain seq x y z
N MET A 1 15.02 6.74 4.53
CA MET A 1 13.94 6.01 5.23
C MET A 1 14.51 4.72 5.81
N ASN A 2 14.10 4.33 7.01
CA ASN A 2 14.54 3.07 7.60
C ASN A 2 13.88 1.87 6.87
N LYS A 3 14.64 0.81 6.60
CA LYS A 3 14.17 -0.39 5.89
C LYS A 3 12.93 -1.00 6.56
N TYR A 4 12.87 -0.93 7.89
CA TYR A 4 11.73 -1.41 8.69
C TYR A 4 10.40 -0.71 8.36
N THR A 5 10.42 0.60 8.13
CA THR A 5 9.19 1.36 7.79
C THR A 5 8.64 0.92 6.43
N LEU A 6 9.52 0.63 5.47
CA LEU A 6 9.13 0.12 4.15
C LEU A 6 8.53 -1.29 4.26
N LEU A 7 9.17 -2.13 5.07
CA LEU A 7 8.75 -3.51 5.29
C LEU A 7 7.37 -3.56 5.96
N ARG A 8 7.14 -2.74 6.98
CA ARG A 8 5.83 -2.59 7.64
C ARG A 8 4.73 -2.16 6.68
N LEU A 9 5.01 -1.20 5.79
CA LEU A 9 4.06 -0.77 4.76
C LEU A 9 3.72 -1.92 3.80
N ARG A 10 4.72 -2.66 3.33
CA ARG A 10 4.51 -3.84 2.46
C ARG A 10 3.69 -4.92 3.15
N CYS A 11 4.03 -5.27 4.39
CA CYS A 11 3.27 -6.26 5.17
C CYS A 11 1.80 -5.85 5.34
N ASN A 12 1.52 -4.58 5.65
CA ASN A 12 0.15 -4.10 5.79
C ASN A 12 -0.66 -4.24 4.49
N ILE A 13 -0.03 -4.01 3.32
CA ILE A 13 -0.68 -4.22 2.02
C ILE A 13 -0.98 -5.71 1.80
N LEU A 14 -0.01 -6.59 2.07
CA LEU A 14 -0.18 -8.04 1.90
C LEU A 14 -1.28 -8.61 2.80
N ILE A 15 -1.31 -8.22 4.08
CA ILE A 15 -2.35 -8.66 5.03
C ILE A 15 -3.73 -8.22 4.55
N ARG A 16 -3.87 -6.95 4.14
CA ARG A 16 -5.16 -6.42 3.65
C ARG A 16 -5.62 -7.11 2.36
N LYS A 17 -4.68 -7.44 1.47
CA LYS A 17 -4.97 -8.19 0.23
C LYS A 17 -5.43 -9.61 0.54
N PHE A 18 -4.81 -10.28 1.51
CA PHE A 18 -5.20 -11.60 1.97
C PHE A 18 -6.61 -11.60 2.60
N ILE A 19 -6.89 -10.63 3.48
CA ILE A 19 -8.21 -10.45 4.09
C ILE A 19 -9.28 -10.21 3.00
N LEU A 20 -9.00 -9.35 2.04
CA LEU A 20 -9.94 -9.05 0.95
C LEU A 20 -10.23 -10.29 0.08
N ASN A 21 -9.21 -11.05 -0.29
CA ASN A 21 -9.40 -12.29 -1.04
C ASN A 21 -10.22 -13.33 -0.26
N SER A 22 -9.96 -13.44 1.05
CA SER A 22 -10.72 -14.34 1.93
C SER A 22 -12.18 -13.89 2.09
N LEU A 23 -12.44 -12.59 2.08
CA LEU A 23 -13.80 -12.06 2.09
C LEU A 23 -14.51 -12.29 0.77
N LEU A 24 -13.82 -12.13 -0.37
CA LEU A 24 -14.41 -12.36 -1.69
C LEU A 24 -14.77 -13.82 -1.96
N SER A 25 -14.15 -14.79 -1.27
CA SER A 25 -14.56 -16.19 -1.35
C SER A 25 -15.88 -16.49 -0.63
N VAL A 26 -16.33 -15.60 0.26
CA VAL A 26 -17.54 -15.81 1.10
C VAL A 26 -18.63 -14.77 0.83
N LEU A 27 -18.24 -13.53 0.52
CA LEU A 27 -19.11 -12.38 0.37
C LEU A 27 -19.10 -11.89 -1.07
N ARG A 28 -20.25 -11.39 -1.52
CA ARG A 28 -20.34 -10.71 -2.81
C ARG A 28 -19.50 -9.43 -2.81
N PRO A 29 -18.90 -9.05 -3.96
CA PRO A 29 -18.12 -7.81 -4.09
C PRO A 29 -18.88 -6.54 -3.68
N SER A 30 -20.20 -6.52 -3.87
CA SER A 30 -21.08 -5.41 -3.50
C SER A 30 -21.35 -5.31 -2.00
N ASN A 31 -20.86 -6.24 -1.17
CA ASN A 31 -21.01 -6.17 0.27
C ASN A 31 -20.23 -4.96 0.83
N LYS A 32 -20.88 -4.15 1.67
CA LYS A 32 -20.28 -2.93 2.25
C LYS A 32 -18.92 -3.19 2.93
N LEU A 33 -18.75 -4.33 3.59
CA LEU A 33 -17.47 -4.69 4.23
C LEU A 33 -16.35 -4.90 3.21
N VAL A 34 -16.66 -5.60 2.12
CA VAL A 34 -15.72 -5.85 1.01
C VAL A 34 -15.31 -4.52 0.37
N ILE A 35 -16.27 -3.61 0.15
CA ILE A 35 -16.02 -2.29 -0.40
C ILE A 35 -15.11 -1.47 0.52
N ILE A 36 -15.42 -1.40 1.82
CA ILE A 36 -14.61 -0.66 2.81
C ILE A 36 -13.18 -1.19 2.84
N ILE A 37 -13.01 -2.51 2.87
CA ILE A 37 -11.68 -3.14 2.93
C ILE A 37 -10.91 -2.92 1.63
N SER A 38 -11.58 -2.96 0.48
CA SER A 38 -11.00 -2.63 -0.83
C SER A 38 -10.49 -1.20 -0.88
N GLN A 39 -11.33 -0.22 -0.50
CA GLN A 39 -10.95 1.20 -0.45
C GLN A 39 -9.78 1.45 0.51
N ASN A 40 -9.79 0.75 1.65
CA ASN A 40 -8.72 0.83 2.63
C ASN A 40 -7.40 0.23 2.11
N LEU A 41 -7.45 -0.88 1.37
CA LEU A 41 -6.28 -1.46 0.72
C LEU A 41 -5.70 -0.47 -0.31
N ASP A 42 -6.55 0.14 -1.13
CA ASP A 42 -6.16 1.10 -2.16
C ASP A 42 -5.42 2.31 -1.56
N LYS A 43 -5.95 2.90 -0.49
CA LYS A 43 -5.28 3.98 0.26
C LYS A 43 -3.87 3.62 0.70
N HIS A 44 -3.65 2.39 1.17
CA HIS A 44 -2.32 1.94 1.59
C HIS A 44 -1.36 1.74 0.41
N ILE A 45 -1.86 1.26 -0.73
CA ILE A 45 -1.08 1.12 -1.96
C ILE A 45 -0.65 2.50 -2.46
N VAL A 46 -1.57 3.47 -2.54
CA VAL A 46 -1.27 4.84 -2.95
C VAL A 46 -0.26 5.50 -2.01
N ALA A 47 -0.44 5.35 -0.69
CA ALA A 47 0.50 5.87 0.30
C ALA A 47 1.90 5.27 0.15
N TYR A 48 2.01 3.96 -0.11
CA TYR A 48 3.28 3.30 -0.39
C TYR A 48 3.91 3.84 -1.68
N HIS A 49 3.13 3.97 -2.76
CA HIS A 49 3.61 4.45 -4.06
C HIS A 49 4.13 5.89 -3.97
N LYS A 50 3.37 6.79 -3.34
CA LYS A 50 3.77 8.19 -3.13
C LYS A 50 5.07 8.30 -2.33
N ARG A 51 5.26 7.45 -1.32
CA ARG A 51 6.50 7.44 -0.52
C ARG A 51 7.69 6.91 -1.32
N ILE A 52 7.51 5.84 -2.08
CA ILE A 52 8.55 5.32 -2.98
C ILE A 52 8.96 6.38 -4.00
N HIS A 53 7.98 7.02 -4.64
CA HIS A 53 8.22 8.09 -5.59
C HIS A 53 9.01 9.24 -4.97
N ASN A 54 8.63 9.71 -3.78
CA ASN A 54 9.38 10.75 -3.07
C ASN A 54 10.82 10.33 -2.76
N ILE A 55 11.06 9.09 -2.34
CA ILE A 55 12.42 8.60 -2.07
C ILE A 55 13.27 8.65 -3.34
N TYR A 56 12.74 8.20 -4.47
CA TYR A 56 13.46 8.23 -5.74
C TYR A 56 13.68 9.66 -6.25
N ALA A 57 12.67 10.52 -6.16
CA ALA A 57 12.79 11.94 -6.53
C ALA A 57 13.84 12.67 -5.69
N SER A 58 13.87 12.46 -4.37
CA SER A 58 14.89 13.05 -3.49
C SER A 58 16.30 12.51 -3.78
N LYS A 59 16.43 11.21 -4.09
CA LYS A 59 17.72 10.61 -4.43
C LYS A 59 18.24 11.12 -5.78
N PHE A 60 17.35 11.30 -6.75
CA PHE A 60 17.67 11.89 -8.04
C PHE A 60 18.12 13.36 -7.90
N HIS A 61 17.41 14.15 -7.10
CA HIS A 61 17.78 15.55 -6.82
C HIS A 61 19.15 15.66 -6.14
N LEU A 62 19.48 14.78 -5.18
CA LEU A 62 20.80 14.76 -4.54
C LEU A 62 21.93 14.40 -5.52
N ASN A 63 21.67 13.52 -6.49
CA ASN A 63 22.64 13.17 -7.53
C ASN A 63 22.87 14.27 -8.57
N LEU A 64 21.98 15.26 -8.68
CA LEU A 64 22.13 16.41 -9.59
C LEU A 64 22.84 17.60 -8.94
N VAL A 65 22.91 17.65 -7.61
CA VAL A 65 23.50 18.75 -6.84
C VAL A 65 24.93 18.46 -6.36
N ASN A 66 25.34 17.19 -6.37
CA ASN A 66 26.72 16.75 -6.14
C ASN A 66 27.48 16.56 -7.46
#